data_AF-A0A7C5AHS1-F1
#
_entry.id   AF-A0A7C5AHS1-F1
#
_cell.length_a   1.000
_cell.length_b   1.000
_cell.length_c   1.000
_cell.angle_alpha   90.00
_cell.angle_beta   90.00
_cell.angle_gamma   90.00
#
_symmetry.space_group_name_H-M   'P 1'
#
loop_
_entity.id
_entity.type
_entity.pdbx_description
1 polymer ?
#
loop_
_entity_poly.entity_id
_entity_poly.type
_entity_poly.pdbx_seq_one_letter_code
_entity_poly.pdbx_strand_id
1 'polypeptide(L)'
;MLCILGLMTLAHPVARQADASTLRWNTGSGVWDDATTGNWNPPQIPVSGDVVRLDYPSGGSVSIAFASTNLQEPNALGGLFIENAGGGQTTLEIGTGDRLMFNQVNAYSWPYGVTLTTGGVLRITGGIVSNQYAGGWHDFMHLKGGAFLAEGGEFFSGYFGHIFFSDSPGQNVQVTFNGGRMYNYGPGAHADIWDCFGNVSVALTNNGSLEGYREFFIGRYPYGNAQGIHTWSIANGGWAKYDLWFHIGGPGVSQACVTVASGGRITGGNELDIKTNGVLIVTNGGYVAAGHLHVNDGLLVVDGENATNYCGFELWIGSNWPDNRTGACGRVIVNRGYLRCRSLRMGQYDVDVGQGGGSIEVNAGGTIEVSNQRGGIVLGHPDAVAHSTFILRGGAVNSMWSAMKVDRNATFRGYGAVNCFNCSFDVNGRVIADGMGTETNLDLSLLYNPTNSANNTSSNGWYALNKGRLVLRQVTVAAGDSTVYWGDTGPGDPDLANSVRIDITGATAGGAISGALLAPDRSDVPPGLKFPVGIWDLQAVGFGFASAVVRFRYDDMPLASEKLDERLTRVRQYTGGTWRTVTASIDTVNKTITTVPLSSLGLLAVDGFKPAGTVVFLK
;
A
#
# COMPACT_ATOMS: atom_id res chain seq x y z
N MET A 1 77.78 17.61 -62.71
CA MET A 1 76.67 18.52 -63.06
C MET A 1 75.84 18.70 -61.81
N LEU A 2 76.22 19.68 -60.97
CA LEU A 2 75.48 20.94 -60.75
C LEU A 2 74.07 20.67 -60.16
N CYS A 3 73.64 21.14 -58.99
CA CYS A 3 74.22 21.93 -57.91
C CYS A 3 73.11 22.05 -56.82
N ILE A 4 73.47 21.98 -55.51
CA ILE A 4 73.09 22.92 -54.42
C ILE A 4 71.58 23.05 -54.07
N LEU A 5 71.02 23.01 -52.84
CA LEU A 5 71.32 22.94 -51.38
C LEU A 5 69.94 22.53 -50.74
N GLY A 6 69.73 21.98 -49.54
CA GLY A 6 70.53 21.73 -48.35
C GLY A 6 69.59 21.70 -47.10
N LEU A 7 69.85 20.76 -46.17
CA LEU A 7 69.56 20.77 -44.71
C LEU A 7 68.09 20.83 -44.22
N MET A 8 67.64 20.29 -43.06
CA MET A 8 68.13 19.39 -42.00
C MET A 8 66.94 19.09 -41.04
N THR A 9 66.90 17.87 -40.49
CA THR A 9 66.48 17.43 -39.12
C THR A 9 65.07 17.66 -38.50
N LEU A 10 64.53 16.52 -38.02
CA LEU A 10 63.90 16.20 -36.71
C LEU A 10 62.49 16.72 -36.36
N ALA A 11 61.55 15.77 -36.23
CA ALA A 11 60.80 15.42 -35.00
C ALA A 11 59.42 14.79 -35.32
N HIS A 12 59.08 13.68 -34.68
CA HIS A 12 57.66 13.29 -34.52
C HIS A 12 56.93 14.36 -33.69
N PRO A 13 55.65 14.60 -33.97
CA PRO A 13 54.65 14.44 -32.91
C PRO A 13 53.44 13.61 -33.37
N VAL A 14 53.07 12.59 -32.60
CA VAL A 14 51.93 12.61 -31.67
C VAL A 14 50.59 12.73 -32.43
N ALA A 15 49.84 11.62 -32.44
CA ALA A 15 48.41 11.64 -32.69
C ALA A 15 47.78 12.69 -31.77
N ARG A 16 47.28 13.80 -32.34
CA ARG A 16 46.49 14.77 -31.58
C ARG A 16 45.22 14.07 -31.14
N GLN A 17 45.20 13.73 -29.86
CA GLN A 17 44.01 13.66 -29.03
C GLN A 17 43.13 14.87 -29.38
N ALA A 18 41.90 14.63 -29.87
CA ALA A 18 40.94 15.69 -30.04
C ALA A 18 40.56 16.18 -28.64
N ASP A 19 41.13 17.32 -28.25
CA ASP A 19 40.79 18.01 -27.01
C ASP A 19 39.30 18.36 -27.05
N ALA A 20 38.59 18.05 -25.97
CA ALA A 20 37.16 18.37 -25.79
C ALA A 20 36.90 19.86 -26.08
N SER A 21 36.20 20.16 -27.17
CA SER A 21 35.77 21.51 -27.51
C SER A 21 34.55 21.88 -26.68
N THR A 22 34.66 22.90 -25.83
CA THR A 22 33.48 23.58 -25.30
C THR A 22 32.89 24.44 -26.42
N LEU A 23 31.70 24.09 -26.93
CA LEU A 23 30.94 24.91 -27.86
C LEU A 23 30.22 25.98 -27.03
N ARG A 24 30.89 27.13 -26.85
CA ARG A 24 30.35 28.29 -26.14
C ARG A 24 29.58 29.16 -27.11
N TRP A 25 28.28 29.30 -26.91
CA TRP A 25 27.52 30.36 -27.57
C TRP A 25 27.54 31.61 -26.68
N ASN A 26 28.20 32.66 -27.16
CA ASN A 26 28.23 33.96 -26.51
C ASN A 26 27.61 34.98 -27.47
N THR A 27 26.36 35.40 -27.23
CA THR A 27 25.66 36.36 -28.10
C THR A 27 26.17 37.79 -27.96
N GLY A 28 27.18 38.04 -27.11
CA GLY A 28 27.74 39.36 -26.86
C GLY A 28 28.55 39.99 -28.00
N SER A 29 28.84 39.30 -29.10
CA SER A 29 29.74 39.84 -30.15
C SER A 29 29.30 39.65 -31.61
N GLY A 30 28.01 39.47 -31.89
CA GLY A 30 27.45 39.71 -33.23
C GLY A 30 28.14 39.02 -34.40
N VAL A 31 28.36 37.70 -34.33
CA VAL A 31 28.64 36.89 -35.53
C VAL A 31 27.52 35.84 -35.65
N TRP A 32 26.65 36.09 -36.63
CA TRP A 32 25.56 35.25 -37.12
C TRP A 32 25.82 34.97 -38.60
N ASP A 33 25.36 33.81 -39.06
CA ASP A 33 24.91 33.59 -40.44
C ASP A 33 23.74 32.59 -40.30
N ASP A 34 22.50 33.02 -40.09
CA ASP A 34 21.60 33.61 -41.09
C ASP A 34 20.56 34.51 -40.41
N ALA A 35 20.64 35.81 -40.68
CA ALA A 35 19.72 36.81 -40.16
C ALA A 35 18.43 36.81 -40.97
N THR A 36 17.31 36.35 -40.39
CA THR A 36 15.97 36.96 -40.56
C THR A 36 14.83 36.36 -39.70
N THR A 37 14.99 35.23 -39.01
CA THR A 37 13.83 34.59 -38.32
C THR A 37 13.97 34.27 -36.83
N GLY A 38 15.11 34.56 -36.19
CA GLY A 38 15.27 34.25 -34.75
C GLY A 38 15.29 32.75 -34.41
N ASN A 39 15.46 31.89 -35.42
CA ASN A 39 15.61 30.45 -35.29
C ASN A 39 17.09 30.05 -35.45
N TRP A 40 17.56 29.11 -34.63
CA TRP A 40 18.87 28.47 -34.80
C TRP A 40 18.74 27.20 -35.64
N ASN A 41 19.62 27.04 -36.64
CA ASN A 41 19.75 25.84 -37.47
C ASN A 41 21.25 25.52 -37.61
N PRO A 42 21.87 24.69 -36.73
CA PRO A 42 23.31 24.53 -36.73
C PRO A 42 23.81 23.84 -38.01
N PRO A 43 24.96 24.26 -38.56
CA PRO A 43 25.56 23.59 -39.72
C PRO A 43 26.11 22.19 -39.41
N GLN A 44 26.32 21.82 -38.13
CA GLN A 44 26.76 20.47 -37.70
C GLN A 44 26.17 20.06 -36.34
N ILE A 45 25.87 18.76 -36.22
CA ILE A 45 25.38 18.09 -34.99
C ILE A 45 26.55 18.01 -33.98
N PRO A 46 26.34 18.31 -32.68
CA PRO A 46 27.38 18.14 -31.64
C PRO A 46 27.94 16.71 -31.63
N VAL A 47 29.25 16.55 -31.40
CA VAL A 47 29.93 15.23 -31.40
C VAL A 47 30.40 14.82 -30.00
N SER A 48 30.87 13.58 -29.87
CA SER A 48 31.31 13.00 -28.60
C SER A 48 32.39 13.84 -27.92
N GLY A 49 32.12 14.28 -26.67
CA GLY A 49 33.02 15.09 -25.85
C GLY A 49 32.71 16.59 -25.84
N ASP A 50 31.74 17.06 -26.64
CA ASP A 50 31.35 18.46 -26.65
C ASP A 50 30.52 18.84 -25.41
N VAL A 51 30.71 20.07 -24.94
CA VAL A 51 29.79 20.73 -24.00
C VAL A 51 29.13 21.86 -24.77
N VAL A 52 27.82 21.75 -25.02
CA VAL A 52 27.03 22.85 -25.60
C VAL A 52 26.52 23.70 -24.45
N ARG A 53 27.03 24.91 -24.33
CA ARG A 53 26.62 25.86 -23.30
C ARG A 53 25.96 27.07 -23.96
N LEU A 54 24.70 27.31 -23.61
CA LEU A 54 23.96 28.49 -24.02
C LEU A 54 24.19 29.55 -22.92
N ASP A 55 25.11 30.51 -23.13
CA ASP A 55 25.32 31.61 -22.17
C ASP A 55 24.67 32.90 -22.71
N TYR A 56 23.61 33.38 -22.05
CA TYR A 56 23.00 34.68 -22.39
C TYR A 56 23.43 35.76 -21.39
N PRO A 57 24.12 36.84 -21.81
CA PRO A 57 24.57 37.89 -20.87
C PRO A 57 23.44 38.75 -20.27
N SER A 58 22.18 38.56 -20.68
CA SER A 58 21.01 39.28 -20.14
C SER A 58 19.68 38.68 -20.65
N GLY A 59 19.04 37.82 -19.86
CA GLY A 59 17.59 37.47 -19.94
C GLY A 59 16.96 37.34 -21.33
N GLY A 60 17.50 36.49 -22.20
CA GLY A 60 16.96 36.22 -23.55
C GLY A 60 16.19 34.90 -23.65
N SER A 61 15.43 34.72 -24.73
CA SER A 61 14.81 33.44 -25.10
C SER A 61 15.41 32.93 -26.41
N VAL A 62 15.78 31.64 -26.46
CA VAL A 62 16.18 30.95 -27.70
C VAL A 62 15.07 30.01 -28.10
N SER A 63 14.51 30.23 -29.30
CA SER A 63 13.61 29.29 -29.96
C SER A 63 14.40 28.46 -30.96
N ILE A 64 14.41 27.15 -30.79
CA ILE A 64 14.92 26.22 -31.81
C ILE A 64 13.69 25.70 -32.56
N ALA A 65 13.50 26.15 -33.80
CA ALA A 65 12.40 25.71 -34.64
C ALA A 65 12.89 24.66 -35.64
N PHE A 66 12.26 23.48 -35.65
CA PHE A 66 12.55 22.43 -36.63
C PHE A 66 11.58 22.57 -37.80
N ALA A 67 12.07 23.00 -38.97
CA ALA A 67 11.30 23.02 -40.20
C ALA A 67 11.65 21.80 -41.05
N SER A 68 10.73 20.82 -41.19
CA SER A 68 10.87 19.78 -42.22
C SER A 68 10.13 20.23 -43.48
N THR A 69 10.85 20.62 -44.53
CA THR A 69 10.24 20.98 -45.82
C THR A 69 10.23 19.85 -46.86
N ASN A 70 10.82 18.67 -46.59
CA ASN A 70 10.80 17.57 -47.55
C ASN A 70 10.60 16.20 -46.87
N LEU A 71 9.38 15.67 -46.98
CA LEU A 71 9.03 14.29 -46.63
C LEU A 71 9.32 13.38 -47.83
N GLN A 72 10.38 12.57 -47.76
CA GLN A 72 10.48 11.23 -48.40
C GLN A 72 11.53 10.30 -47.76
N GLU A 73 12.39 10.76 -46.84
CA GLU A 73 13.32 9.89 -46.11
C GLU A 73 12.76 9.61 -44.69
N PRO A 74 12.55 8.33 -44.26
CA PRO A 74 11.98 7.99 -42.95
C PRO A 74 12.81 8.39 -41.72
N ASN A 75 14.02 8.94 -41.92
CA ASN A 75 15.05 9.03 -40.87
C ASN A 75 15.54 10.46 -40.56
N ALA A 76 14.98 11.51 -41.18
CA ALA A 76 15.37 12.90 -40.90
C ALA A 76 14.30 13.61 -40.06
N LEU A 77 14.19 13.27 -38.77
CA LEU A 77 13.27 13.90 -37.82
C LEU A 77 14.04 14.92 -36.97
N GLY A 78 13.62 16.19 -37.00
CA GLY A 78 14.25 17.27 -36.23
C GLY A 78 13.89 17.21 -34.75
N GLY A 79 14.87 16.91 -33.91
CA GLY A 79 14.79 16.92 -32.45
C GLY A 79 16.15 17.27 -31.84
N LEU A 80 16.20 17.71 -30.57
CA LEU A 80 17.45 17.95 -29.86
C LEU A 80 18.02 16.62 -29.34
N PHE A 81 19.09 16.12 -29.95
CA PHE A 81 19.79 14.89 -29.51
C PHE A 81 21.00 15.25 -28.64
N ILE A 82 21.09 14.65 -27.46
CA ILE A 82 22.24 14.80 -26.55
C ILE A 82 22.78 13.40 -26.26
N GLU A 83 23.93 13.09 -26.85
CA GLU A 83 24.52 11.75 -26.80
C GLU A 83 26.02 11.75 -26.50
N ASN A 84 26.53 10.61 -26.03
CA ASN A 84 27.97 10.36 -25.95
C ASN A 84 28.33 8.96 -26.48
N ALA A 85 28.69 8.87 -27.76
CA ALA A 85 29.08 7.61 -28.40
C ALA A 85 30.42 7.02 -27.90
N GLY A 86 31.20 7.74 -27.09
CA GLY A 86 32.56 7.39 -26.65
C GLY A 86 32.70 6.95 -25.20
N GLY A 87 31.61 6.81 -24.45
CA GLY A 87 31.63 6.39 -23.04
C GLY A 87 31.88 7.50 -22.00
N GLY A 88 31.90 8.78 -22.44
CA GLY A 88 31.96 9.95 -21.55
C GLY A 88 30.58 10.55 -21.24
N GLN A 89 30.56 11.72 -20.58
CA GLN A 89 29.33 12.47 -20.32
C GLN A 89 29.25 13.74 -21.19
N THR A 90 28.16 13.92 -21.94
CA THR A 90 27.84 15.13 -22.73
C THR A 90 26.74 15.89 -22.00
N THR A 91 26.96 17.14 -21.60
CA THR A 91 25.97 17.93 -20.84
C THR A 91 25.53 19.17 -21.61
N LEU A 92 24.21 19.35 -21.77
CA LEU A 92 23.60 20.64 -22.10
C LEU A 92 23.11 21.29 -20.80
N GLU A 93 23.58 22.51 -20.54
CA GLU A 93 23.16 23.29 -19.37
C GLU A 93 22.31 24.50 -19.79
N ILE A 94 21.16 24.67 -19.14
CA ILE A 94 20.27 25.84 -19.25
C ILE A 94 20.35 26.61 -17.93
N GLY A 95 21.06 27.73 -17.92
CA GLY A 95 21.38 28.48 -16.72
C GLY A 95 20.28 29.43 -16.26
N THR A 96 20.55 30.15 -15.17
CA THR A 96 19.59 31.08 -14.57
C THR A 96 19.30 32.23 -15.51
N GLY A 97 18.02 32.44 -15.83
CA GLY A 97 17.58 33.47 -16.76
C GLY A 97 17.57 33.04 -18.22
N ASP A 98 18.05 31.82 -18.54
CA ASP A 98 17.96 31.25 -19.88
C ASP A 98 16.59 30.62 -20.11
N ARG A 99 16.12 30.68 -21.35
CA ARG A 99 14.90 29.99 -21.78
C ARG A 99 15.13 29.22 -23.08
N LEU A 100 14.83 27.92 -23.04
CA LEU A 100 14.76 27.05 -24.21
C LEU A 100 13.30 26.75 -24.54
N MET A 101 12.86 27.15 -25.73
CA MET A 101 11.50 26.89 -26.20
C MET A 101 11.49 25.96 -27.40
N PHE A 102 10.67 24.91 -27.31
CA PHE A 102 10.30 24.05 -28.42
C PHE A 102 8.95 24.51 -28.96
N ASN A 103 8.90 24.85 -30.25
CA ASN A 103 7.67 25.23 -30.94
C ASN A 103 7.45 24.25 -32.11
N GLN A 104 6.55 23.28 -31.93
CA GLN A 104 6.25 22.28 -32.93
C GLN A 104 5.13 22.75 -33.85
N VAL A 105 5.41 22.92 -35.15
CA VAL A 105 4.51 23.61 -36.09
C VAL A 105 3.61 22.63 -36.89
N ASN A 106 3.84 21.31 -36.86
CA ASN A 106 3.04 20.34 -37.66
C ASN A 106 2.74 19.01 -36.94
N ALA A 107 1.51 18.51 -37.17
CA ALA A 107 0.78 17.55 -36.32
C ALA A 107 0.84 16.05 -36.71
N TYR A 108 1.70 15.66 -37.67
CA TYR A 108 1.56 14.32 -38.30
C TYR A 108 2.82 13.46 -38.34
N SER A 109 3.88 13.82 -37.64
CA SER A 109 5.03 12.94 -37.44
C SER A 109 5.43 13.00 -35.97
N TRP A 110 6.13 11.98 -35.48
CA TRP A 110 6.64 11.88 -34.10
C TRP A 110 8.07 12.46 -34.00
N PRO A 111 8.33 13.78 -34.04
CA PRO A 111 9.62 14.28 -33.60
C PRO A 111 9.63 14.33 -32.08
N TYR A 112 10.54 13.58 -31.46
CA TYR A 112 10.90 13.75 -30.06
C TYR A 112 11.50 15.15 -29.87
N GLY A 113 10.96 15.95 -28.95
CA GLY A 113 11.49 17.29 -28.68
C GLY A 113 12.94 17.26 -28.19
N VAL A 114 13.22 16.43 -27.20
CA VAL A 114 14.57 16.15 -26.65
C VAL A 114 14.79 14.64 -26.58
N THR A 115 15.90 14.14 -27.12
CA THR A 115 16.36 12.77 -26.91
C THR A 115 17.68 12.77 -26.15
N LEU A 116 17.71 12.20 -24.94
CA LEU A 116 18.97 11.91 -24.23
C LEU A 116 19.33 10.45 -24.47
N THR A 117 20.59 10.17 -24.77
CA THR A 117 21.09 8.79 -24.84
C THR A 117 22.12 8.51 -23.75
N THR A 118 22.70 7.31 -23.71
CA THR A 118 23.73 6.93 -22.73
C THR A 118 24.86 7.98 -22.67
N GLY A 119 25.12 8.51 -21.47
CA GLY A 119 26.10 9.57 -21.24
C GLY A 119 25.60 11.00 -21.52
N GLY A 120 24.44 11.18 -22.15
CA GLY A 120 23.80 12.48 -22.34
C GLY A 120 23.15 13.01 -21.06
N VAL A 121 23.33 14.30 -20.78
CA VAL A 121 22.74 14.98 -19.63
C VAL A 121 22.12 16.31 -20.04
N LEU A 122 20.87 16.53 -19.64
CA LEU A 122 20.24 17.85 -19.66
C LEU A 122 20.16 18.38 -18.24
N ARG A 123 20.85 19.49 -17.96
CA ARG A 123 20.82 20.19 -16.68
C ARG A 123 20.15 21.55 -16.82
N ILE A 124 19.22 21.87 -15.92
CA ILE A 124 18.53 23.16 -15.85
C ILE A 124 18.86 23.78 -14.49
N THR A 125 19.70 24.82 -14.48
CA THR A 125 20.21 25.50 -13.28
C THR A 125 19.52 26.87 -13.13
N GLY A 126 18.24 26.87 -12.72
CA GLY A 126 17.43 28.09 -12.60
C GLY A 126 16.86 28.67 -13.90
N GLY A 127 17.06 28.00 -15.03
CA GLY A 127 16.49 28.35 -16.33
C GLY A 127 15.09 27.76 -16.57
N ILE A 128 14.52 28.04 -17.74
CA ILE A 128 13.20 27.55 -18.16
C ILE A 128 13.31 26.74 -19.45
N VAL A 129 12.77 25.53 -19.45
CA VAL A 129 12.55 24.74 -20.67
C VAL A 129 11.04 24.61 -20.88
N SER A 130 10.53 24.93 -22.07
CA SER A 130 9.09 24.84 -22.34
C SER A 130 8.76 24.29 -23.73
N ASN A 131 7.73 23.46 -23.83
CA ASN A 131 7.07 23.13 -25.09
C ASN A 131 5.76 23.92 -25.24
N GLN A 132 5.58 24.59 -26.37
CA GLN A 132 4.32 25.22 -26.73
C GLN A 132 3.70 24.47 -27.91
N TYR A 133 2.87 23.46 -27.62
CA TYR A 133 2.07 22.75 -28.62
C TYR A 133 0.58 22.81 -28.28
N ALA A 134 -0.26 22.93 -29.31
CA ALA A 134 -1.69 23.25 -29.16
C ALA A 134 -2.66 22.12 -29.58
N GLY A 135 -2.19 20.92 -30.00
CA GLY A 135 -3.15 19.84 -30.27
C GLY A 135 -2.60 18.47 -30.72
N GLY A 136 -2.85 17.42 -29.94
CA GLY A 136 -2.53 16.02 -30.25
C GLY A 136 -1.51 15.39 -29.28
N TRP A 137 -1.52 14.05 -29.18
CA TRP A 137 -0.55 13.28 -28.39
C TRP A 137 0.86 13.42 -28.97
N HIS A 138 1.84 13.87 -28.16
CA HIS A 138 3.22 13.99 -28.60
C HIS A 138 4.24 13.74 -27.48
N ASP A 139 5.42 13.27 -27.88
CA ASP A 139 6.49 12.88 -26.97
C ASP A 139 7.44 14.07 -26.80
N PHE A 140 7.43 14.70 -25.63
CA PHE A 140 8.23 15.89 -25.44
C PHE A 140 9.70 15.57 -25.18
N MET A 141 9.95 14.54 -24.36
CA MET A 141 11.31 14.11 -24.03
C MET A 141 11.38 12.58 -24.03
N HIS A 142 12.44 12.03 -24.63
CA HIS A 142 12.74 10.62 -24.69
C HIS A 142 14.13 10.35 -24.10
N LEU A 143 14.20 9.55 -23.05
CA LEU A 143 15.44 9.27 -22.32
C LEU A 143 15.90 7.84 -22.60
N LYS A 144 16.70 7.64 -23.65
CA LYS A 144 17.35 6.37 -24.05
C LYS A 144 18.68 6.18 -23.31
N GLY A 145 18.62 6.26 -21.99
CA GLY A 145 19.78 6.40 -21.11
C GLY A 145 20.18 7.86 -20.87
N GLY A 146 21.04 8.08 -19.86
CA GLY A 146 21.51 9.42 -19.48
C GLY A 146 20.78 10.01 -18.27
N ALA A 147 20.89 11.33 -18.07
CA ALA A 147 20.31 12.00 -16.91
C ALA A 147 19.61 13.34 -17.22
N PHE A 148 18.47 13.57 -16.57
CA PHE A 148 17.80 14.87 -16.53
C PHE A 148 17.90 15.46 -15.12
N LEU A 149 18.40 16.69 -15.01
CA LEU A 149 18.68 17.35 -13.74
C LEU A 149 18.03 18.75 -13.73
N ALA A 150 16.99 18.96 -12.93
CA ALA A 150 16.40 20.27 -12.67
C ALA A 150 16.84 20.79 -11.30
N GLU A 151 17.84 21.67 -11.30
CA GLU A 151 18.47 22.27 -10.12
C GLU A 151 17.99 23.73 -9.97
N GLY A 152 16.80 23.91 -9.40
CA GLY A 152 16.15 25.22 -9.24
C GLY A 152 15.49 25.79 -10.50
N GLY A 153 15.62 25.12 -11.66
CA GLY A 153 14.97 25.51 -12.91
C GLY A 153 13.57 24.94 -13.10
N GLU A 154 12.86 25.44 -14.11
CA GLU A 154 11.48 25.03 -14.42
C GLU A 154 11.39 24.34 -15.78
N PHE A 155 10.56 23.30 -15.85
CA PHE A 155 10.26 22.55 -17.04
C PHE A 155 8.76 22.53 -17.29
N PHE A 156 8.33 23.04 -18.44
CA PHE A 156 6.93 23.17 -18.82
C PHE A 156 6.60 22.33 -20.04
N SER A 157 5.54 21.53 -19.93
CA SER A 157 4.89 20.92 -21.09
C SER A 157 3.51 21.50 -21.31
N GLY A 158 3.20 21.84 -22.57
CA GLY A 158 1.85 22.21 -23.01
C GLY A 158 0.91 21.01 -23.16
N TYR A 159 -0.25 21.24 -23.81
CA TYR A 159 -1.33 20.26 -24.00
C TYR A 159 -0.84 18.91 -24.59
N PHE A 160 -0.99 17.80 -23.86
CA PHE A 160 -0.70 16.40 -24.28
C PHE A 160 0.79 16.06 -24.54
N GLY A 161 1.70 16.45 -23.66
CA GLY A 161 3.11 16.05 -23.74
C GLY A 161 3.49 14.95 -22.75
N HIS A 162 4.00 13.82 -23.24
CA HIS A 162 4.56 12.73 -22.43
C HIS A 162 6.07 12.89 -22.21
N ILE A 163 6.59 12.35 -21.10
CA ILE A 163 8.03 12.09 -20.95
C ILE A 163 8.24 10.58 -20.98
N PHE A 164 8.91 10.10 -22.02
CA PHE A 164 9.23 8.69 -22.20
C PHE A 164 10.62 8.36 -21.66
N PHE A 165 10.69 7.26 -20.92
CA PHE A 165 11.91 6.69 -20.41
C PHE A 165 12.19 5.38 -21.15
N SER A 166 13.29 5.37 -21.90
CA SER A 166 14.01 4.24 -22.48
C SER A 166 13.20 3.14 -23.18
N ASP A 167 13.03 3.19 -24.49
CA ASP A 167 12.59 2.03 -25.29
C ASP A 167 13.66 0.92 -25.47
N SER A 168 14.81 1.05 -24.82
CA SER A 168 16.04 0.31 -25.15
C SER A 168 16.56 -0.53 -23.98
N PRO A 169 16.60 -1.88 -24.08
CA PRO A 169 17.07 -2.76 -23.02
C PRO A 169 18.48 -2.43 -22.51
N GLY A 170 18.63 -2.40 -21.18
CA GLY A 170 19.93 -2.27 -20.51
C GLY A 170 20.41 -0.83 -20.27
N GLN A 171 19.62 0.18 -20.61
CA GLN A 171 19.98 1.59 -20.36
C GLN A 171 19.35 2.08 -19.05
N ASN A 172 20.16 2.72 -18.19
CA ASN A 172 19.68 3.31 -16.95
C ASN A 172 19.37 4.80 -17.18
N VAL A 173 18.26 5.26 -16.61
CA VAL A 173 17.86 6.68 -16.65
C VAL A 173 17.79 7.26 -15.25
N GLN A 174 18.34 8.45 -15.08
CA GLN A 174 18.25 9.22 -13.85
C GLN A 174 17.50 10.54 -14.07
N VAL A 175 16.56 10.84 -13.19
CA VAL A 175 15.83 12.11 -13.13
C VAL A 175 15.99 12.69 -11.75
N THR A 176 16.35 13.96 -11.66
CA THR A 176 16.47 14.64 -10.37
C THR A 176 15.85 16.02 -10.46
N PHE A 177 14.92 16.28 -9.54
CA PHE A 177 14.38 17.59 -9.25
C PHE A 177 14.90 18.02 -7.88
N ASN A 178 15.87 18.93 -7.87
CA ASN A 178 16.50 19.48 -6.69
C ASN A 178 16.16 20.98 -6.61
N GLY A 179 15.07 21.33 -5.94
CA GLY A 179 14.49 22.68 -5.96
C GLY A 179 13.89 23.12 -7.30
N GLY A 180 14.17 22.42 -8.40
CA GLY A 180 13.57 22.62 -9.71
C GLY A 180 12.22 21.93 -9.84
N ARG A 181 11.43 22.33 -10.83
CA ARG A 181 10.03 21.91 -10.94
C ARG A 181 9.66 21.51 -12.35
N MET A 182 8.78 20.52 -12.45
CA MET A 182 8.09 20.20 -13.69
C MET A 182 6.59 20.37 -13.54
N TYR A 183 6.00 21.06 -14.51
CA TYR A 183 4.56 21.32 -14.60
C TYR A 183 4.02 20.93 -15.96
N ASN A 184 2.93 20.15 -15.97
CA ASN A 184 2.16 19.87 -17.18
C ASN A 184 0.78 20.56 -17.11
N TYR A 185 0.49 21.48 -18.03
CA TYR A 185 -0.70 22.32 -17.97
C TYR A 185 -1.69 21.99 -19.10
N GLY A 186 -2.92 21.62 -18.74
CA GLY A 186 -4.07 21.62 -19.65
C GLY A 186 -5.09 20.50 -19.38
N PRO A 187 -6.40 20.74 -19.62
CA PRO A 187 -7.41 19.69 -19.62
C PRO A 187 -7.10 18.62 -20.68
N GLY A 188 -6.71 17.43 -20.22
CA GLY A 188 -6.25 16.33 -21.07
C GLY A 188 -4.74 16.15 -21.10
N ALA A 189 -3.95 17.01 -20.44
CA ALA A 189 -2.52 16.82 -20.32
C ALA A 189 -2.19 15.64 -19.41
N HIS A 190 -1.46 14.68 -19.99
CA HIS A 190 -0.90 13.52 -19.31
C HIS A 190 0.53 13.84 -18.92
N ALA A 191 0.86 13.88 -17.61
CA ALA A 191 2.25 13.89 -17.17
C ALA A 191 2.71 12.45 -17.03
N ASP A 192 2.67 11.71 -18.14
CA ASP A 192 3.01 10.31 -18.12
C ASP A 192 4.53 10.20 -18.09
N ILE A 193 5.05 9.66 -16.99
CA ILE A 193 6.36 9.04 -16.94
C ILE A 193 6.14 7.63 -17.47
N TRP A 194 6.33 7.46 -18.78
CA TRP A 194 6.12 6.17 -19.41
C TRP A 194 7.45 5.44 -19.51
N ASP A 195 7.60 4.43 -18.66
CA ASP A 195 8.84 3.67 -18.55
C ASP A 195 8.83 2.44 -19.45
N CYS A 196 9.88 2.31 -20.25
CA CYS A 196 10.20 1.12 -21.00
C CYS A 196 11.63 0.66 -20.60
N PHE A 197 12.03 -0.51 -21.11
CA PHE A 197 13.22 -1.30 -20.75
C PHE A 197 14.42 -0.57 -20.08
N GLY A 198 14.82 -1.02 -18.89
CA GLY A 198 15.96 -0.49 -18.11
C GLY A 198 15.60 -0.09 -16.68
N ASN A 199 16.59 0.31 -15.87
CA ASN A 199 16.31 0.85 -14.53
C ASN A 199 16.06 2.36 -14.61
N VAL A 200 15.01 2.82 -13.93
CA VAL A 200 14.66 4.25 -13.83
C VAL A 200 14.77 4.69 -12.38
N SER A 201 15.45 5.82 -12.14
CA SER A 201 15.54 6.44 -10.83
C SER A 201 15.10 7.89 -10.88
N VAL A 202 14.11 8.25 -10.06
CA VAL A 202 13.58 9.61 -9.93
C VAL A 202 13.79 10.10 -8.50
N ALA A 203 14.37 11.29 -8.34
CA ALA A 203 14.56 11.93 -7.04
C ALA A 203 13.91 13.31 -6.99
N LEU A 204 13.00 13.53 -6.03
CA LEU A 204 12.38 14.83 -5.73
C LEU A 204 12.88 15.30 -4.36
N THR A 205 13.68 16.36 -4.34
CA THR A 205 14.36 16.85 -3.13
C THR A 205 14.42 18.37 -3.05
N ASN A 206 14.60 18.92 -1.86
CA ASN A 206 14.80 20.36 -1.60
C ASN A 206 13.70 21.24 -2.24
N ASN A 207 12.44 20.86 -2.06
CA ASN A 207 11.25 21.47 -2.71
C ASN A 207 11.14 21.28 -4.23
N GLY A 208 11.94 20.37 -4.79
CA GLY A 208 11.80 19.94 -6.17
C GLY A 208 10.48 19.22 -6.41
N SER A 209 9.86 19.44 -7.57
CA SER A 209 8.46 19.06 -7.80
C SER A 209 8.18 18.42 -9.15
N LEU A 210 7.17 17.55 -9.12
CA LEU A 210 6.54 17.01 -10.30
C LEU A 210 5.02 17.17 -10.18
N GLU A 211 4.41 17.89 -11.12
CA GLU A 211 2.99 18.22 -11.09
C GLU A 211 2.30 17.86 -12.40
N GLY A 212 1.27 17.01 -12.30
CA GLY A 212 0.51 16.46 -13.42
C GLY A 212 -1.01 16.65 -13.25
N TYR A 213 -1.69 16.97 -14.35
CA TYR A 213 -3.13 17.25 -14.37
C TYR A 213 -4.03 16.01 -14.51
N ARG A 214 -3.49 14.86 -14.96
CA ARG A 214 -4.25 13.60 -15.04
C ARG A 214 -3.57 12.47 -14.29
N GLU A 215 -2.56 11.89 -14.92
CA GLU A 215 -2.06 10.57 -14.56
C GLU A 215 -0.55 10.62 -14.28
N PHE A 216 -0.13 9.85 -13.28
CA PHE A 216 1.24 9.35 -13.19
C PHE A 216 1.23 7.83 -13.24
N PHE A 217 2.14 7.28 -14.03
CA PHE A 217 2.45 5.85 -14.05
C PHE A 217 3.88 5.65 -13.62
N ILE A 218 4.12 4.62 -12.80
CA ILE A 218 5.47 4.17 -12.45
C ILE A 218 5.53 2.70 -12.76
N GLY A 219 6.28 2.35 -13.81
CA GLY A 219 6.33 0.98 -14.29
C GLY A 219 4.98 0.50 -14.84
N ARG A 220 4.49 1.10 -15.92
CA ARG A 220 3.42 0.54 -16.76
C ARG A 220 3.82 0.65 -18.22
N TYR A 221 3.82 -0.47 -18.94
CA TYR A 221 3.94 -0.47 -20.40
C TYR A 221 2.62 -0.99 -21.02
N PRO A 222 1.95 -0.21 -21.89
CA PRO A 222 0.66 -0.60 -22.48
C PRO A 222 0.74 -1.75 -23.50
N TYR A 223 1.94 -2.08 -24.02
CA TYR A 223 2.08 -2.94 -25.21
C TYR A 223 3.08 -4.12 -25.08
N GLY A 224 3.40 -4.60 -23.87
CA GLY A 224 4.39 -5.68 -23.68
C GLY A 224 5.07 -5.76 -22.31
N ASN A 225 6.07 -6.64 -22.19
CA ASN A 225 6.84 -6.86 -20.96
C ASN A 225 7.94 -5.81 -20.82
N ALA A 226 7.73 -4.75 -20.04
CA ALA A 226 8.85 -3.94 -19.56
C ALA A 226 9.77 -4.77 -18.65
N GLN A 227 11.07 -4.53 -18.74
CA GLN A 227 12.07 -5.18 -17.89
C GLN A 227 12.86 -4.07 -17.20
N GLY A 228 12.84 -4.03 -15.87
CA GLY A 228 13.43 -2.89 -15.15
C GLY A 228 12.98 -2.74 -13.70
N ILE A 229 13.86 -2.17 -12.87
CA ILE A 229 13.54 -1.70 -11.53
C ILE A 229 13.34 -0.18 -11.59
N HIS A 230 12.16 0.26 -11.17
CA HIS A 230 11.77 1.67 -11.16
C HIS A 230 11.74 2.17 -9.71
N THR A 231 12.49 3.21 -9.41
CA THR A 231 12.64 3.74 -8.05
C THR A 231 12.39 5.23 -7.98
N TRP A 232 11.54 5.65 -7.07
CA TRP A 232 11.28 7.05 -6.78
C TRP A 232 11.61 7.34 -5.32
N SER A 233 12.32 8.44 -5.08
CA SER A 233 12.63 8.96 -3.75
C SER A 233 12.13 10.38 -3.61
N ILE A 234 11.23 10.62 -2.66
CA ILE A 234 10.63 11.93 -2.39
C ILE A 234 10.95 12.31 -0.95
N ALA A 235 11.74 13.36 -0.75
CA ALA A 235 12.25 13.75 0.57
C ALA A 235 12.56 15.25 0.65
N ASN A 236 12.86 15.77 1.86
CA ASN A 236 13.38 17.11 2.08
C ASN A 236 12.55 18.22 1.40
N GLY A 237 11.22 18.19 1.57
CA GLY A 237 10.30 19.14 0.95
C GLY A 237 9.93 18.82 -0.50
N GLY A 238 10.56 17.82 -1.13
CA GLY A 238 10.21 17.36 -2.46
C GLY A 238 8.76 16.86 -2.53
N TRP A 239 8.12 17.03 -3.69
CA TRP A 239 6.70 16.76 -3.79
C TRP A 239 6.23 16.32 -5.18
N ALA A 240 5.32 15.34 -5.20
CA ALA A 240 4.58 14.93 -6.38
C ALA A 240 3.10 15.28 -6.21
N LYS A 241 2.53 15.97 -7.20
CA LYS A 241 1.10 16.31 -7.21
C LYS A 241 0.39 15.84 -8.47
N TYR A 242 -0.72 15.14 -8.27
CA TYR A 242 -1.58 14.61 -9.33
C TYR A 242 -3.03 15.04 -9.11
N ASP A 243 -3.83 15.14 -10.15
CA ASP A 243 -5.24 15.53 -10.01
C ASP A 243 -6.22 14.36 -10.19
N LEU A 244 -5.86 13.29 -10.90
CA LEU A 244 -6.77 12.18 -11.20
C LEU A 244 -6.26 10.81 -10.71
N TRP A 245 -5.12 10.33 -11.21
CA TRP A 245 -4.59 8.99 -10.88
C TRP A 245 -3.09 8.95 -10.66
N PHE A 246 -2.65 8.14 -9.69
CA PHE A 246 -1.25 7.79 -9.46
C PHE A 246 -1.11 6.27 -9.36
N HIS A 247 -0.43 5.64 -10.32
CA HIS A 247 -0.29 4.18 -10.37
C HIS A 247 1.16 3.73 -10.13
N ILE A 248 1.34 2.77 -9.23
CA ILE A 248 2.64 2.17 -8.90
C ILE A 248 2.61 0.69 -9.29
N GLY A 249 3.45 0.30 -10.24
CA GLY A 249 3.53 -1.06 -10.77
C GLY A 249 2.44 -1.37 -11.79
N GLY A 250 2.35 -2.64 -12.17
CA GLY A 250 1.42 -3.11 -13.17
C GLY A 250 1.92 -4.34 -13.95
N PRO A 251 1.10 -4.84 -14.89
CA PRO A 251 1.49 -5.95 -15.75
C PRO A 251 2.78 -5.65 -16.50
N GLY A 252 3.67 -6.64 -16.55
CA GLY A 252 4.90 -6.54 -17.32
C GLY A 252 5.95 -5.62 -16.72
N VAL A 253 5.98 -5.37 -15.41
CA VAL A 253 7.07 -4.64 -14.73
C VAL A 253 7.75 -5.52 -13.71
N SER A 254 9.08 -5.48 -13.63
CA SER A 254 9.83 -6.31 -12.67
C SER A 254 9.63 -5.80 -11.24
N GLN A 255 9.77 -4.49 -11.03
CA GLN A 255 9.49 -3.84 -9.74
C GLN A 255 9.30 -2.33 -9.89
N ALA A 256 8.31 -1.76 -9.22
CA ALA A 256 8.15 -0.31 -9.07
C ALA A 256 8.11 0.03 -7.57
N CYS A 257 9.00 0.90 -7.11
CA CYS A 257 9.11 1.28 -5.71
C CYS A 257 9.11 2.80 -5.56
N VAL A 258 8.22 3.31 -4.71
CA VAL A 258 8.17 4.72 -4.33
C VAL A 258 8.43 4.83 -2.84
N THR A 259 9.44 5.61 -2.47
CA THR A 259 9.74 5.93 -1.08
C THR A 259 9.48 7.40 -0.81
N VAL A 260 8.62 7.67 0.17
CA VAL A 260 8.31 9.02 0.67
C VAL A 260 8.90 9.14 2.07
N ALA A 261 9.93 9.96 2.22
CA ALA A 261 10.66 10.15 3.47
C ALA A 261 10.41 11.54 4.06
N SER A 262 11.15 11.87 5.13
CA SER A 262 10.96 13.09 5.91
C SER A 262 10.81 14.34 5.04
N GLY A 263 9.71 15.06 5.23
CA GLY A 263 9.37 16.28 4.49
C GLY A 263 8.93 16.04 3.04
N GLY A 264 9.07 14.82 2.52
CA GLY A 264 8.57 14.42 1.20
C GLY A 264 7.06 14.25 1.18
N ARG A 265 6.43 14.57 0.03
CA ARG A 265 4.98 14.55 -0.10
C ARG A 265 4.50 13.97 -1.41
N ILE A 266 3.50 13.10 -1.35
CA ILE A 266 2.62 12.79 -2.48
C ILE A 266 1.24 13.31 -2.11
N THR A 267 0.69 14.22 -2.92
CA THR A 267 -0.63 14.80 -2.64
C THR A 267 -1.40 14.90 -3.92
N GLY A 268 -2.63 14.42 -3.97
CA GLY A 268 -3.39 14.55 -5.20
C GLY A 268 -4.86 14.18 -5.12
N GLY A 269 -5.52 14.32 -6.27
CA GLY A 269 -6.95 14.09 -6.45
C GLY A 269 -7.30 12.66 -6.89
N ASN A 270 -8.58 12.32 -6.68
CA ASN A 270 -9.26 11.05 -6.93
C ASN A 270 -8.61 9.75 -6.42
N GLU A 271 -7.56 9.20 -7.03
CA GLU A 271 -7.21 7.78 -6.79
C GLU A 271 -5.69 7.50 -6.86
N LEU A 272 -5.18 6.70 -5.91
CA LEU A 272 -3.82 6.15 -5.92
C LEU A 272 -3.90 4.63 -5.92
N ASP A 273 -3.23 3.99 -6.87
CA ASP A 273 -3.21 2.55 -7.03
C ASP A 273 -1.80 1.99 -6.81
N ILE A 274 -1.71 0.95 -6.00
CA ILE A 274 -0.52 0.12 -5.87
C ILE A 274 -0.86 -1.25 -6.44
N LYS A 275 -0.31 -1.53 -7.62
CA LYS A 275 -0.61 -2.72 -8.42
C LYS A 275 0.45 -3.81 -8.23
N THR A 276 0.32 -4.91 -8.96
CA THR A 276 1.30 -5.99 -9.05
C THR A 276 2.72 -5.45 -9.20
N ASN A 277 3.66 -5.96 -8.39
CA ASN A 277 5.07 -5.53 -8.33
C ASN A 277 5.28 -4.06 -7.92
N GLY A 278 4.22 -3.37 -7.52
CA GLY A 278 4.24 -2.02 -6.97
C GLY A 278 4.44 -2.03 -5.46
N VAL A 279 5.29 -1.12 -4.98
CA VAL A 279 5.60 -0.91 -3.57
C VAL A 279 5.58 0.57 -3.25
N LEU A 280 4.77 0.98 -2.28
CA LEU A 280 4.81 2.31 -1.68
C LEU A 280 5.30 2.21 -0.24
N ILE A 281 6.37 2.93 0.07
CA ILE A 281 6.94 3.02 1.42
C ILE A 281 6.85 4.47 1.90
N VAL A 282 6.04 4.71 2.92
CA VAL A 282 5.98 5.99 3.62
C VAL A 282 6.81 5.86 4.90
N THR A 283 7.92 6.58 4.99
CA THR A 283 8.84 6.50 6.12
C THR A 283 8.76 7.73 7.03
N ASN A 284 9.57 7.77 8.09
CA ASN A 284 9.57 8.81 9.12
C ASN A 284 9.39 10.24 8.57
N GLY A 285 8.30 10.90 8.95
CA GLY A 285 7.94 12.25 8.52
C GLY A 285 7.51 12.41 7.05
N GLY A 286 7.34 11.31 6.31
CA GLY A 286 6.77 11.28 4.97
C GLY A 286 5.25 11.36 4.99
N TYR A 287 4.68 11.96 3.95
CA TYR A 287 3.24 12.19 3.86
C TYR A 287 2.68 11.79 2.49
N VAL A 288 1.69 10.92 2.47
CA VAL A 288 0.93 10.56 1.27
C VAL A 288 -0.54 10.84 1.50
N ALA A 289 -1.17 11.53 0.56
CA ALA A 289 -2.61 11.77 0.56
C ALA A 289 -3.24 11.47 -0.81
N ALA A 290 -4.31 10.68 -0.79
CA ALA A 290 -5.12 10.33 -1.94
C ALA A 290 -6.62 10.47 -1.62
N GLY A 291 -7.47 10.60 -2.64
CA GLY A 291 -8.93 10.48 -2.45
C GLY A 291 -9.29 9.05 -2.07
N HIS A 292 -9.10 8.13 -3.00
CA HIS A 292 -9.20 6.69 -2.87
C HIS A 292 -7.79 6.09 -2.91
N LEU A 293 -7.58 5.01 -2.17
CA LEU A 293 -6.32 4.28 -2.17
C LEU A 293 -6.60 2.80 -2.39
N HIS A 294 -6.05 2.25 -3.46
CA HIS A 294 -6.22 0.84 -3.81
C HIS A 294 -4.88 0.12 -3.71
N VAL A 295 -4.86 -1.03 -3.04
CA VAL A 295 -3.69 -1.89 -2.90
C VAL A 295 -4.06 -3.26 -3.45
N ASN A 296 -3.72 -3.51 -4.71
CA ASN A 296 -4.19 -4.65 -5.50
C ASN A 296 -2.99 -5.40 -6.09
N ASP A 297 -2.61 -6.53 -5.48
CA ASP A 297 -1.35 -7.25 -5.78
C ASP A 297 -0.06 -6.46 -5.44
N GLY A 298 -0.21 -5.31 -4.79
CA GLY A 298 0.87 -4.44 -4.36
C GLY A 298 1.13 -4.46 -2.86
N LEU A 299 2.14 -3.69 -2.45
CA LEU A 299 2.52 -3.52 -1.05
C LEU A 299 2.52 -2.04 -0.64
N LEU A 300 1.77 -1.73 0.41
CA LEU A 300 1.90 -0.47 1.16
C LEU A 300 2.62 -0.71 2.48
N VAL A 301 3.65 0.06 2.75
CA VAL A 301 4.33 0.11 4.05
C VAL A 301 4.28 1.53 4.59
N VAL A 302 3.74 1.71 5.80
CA VAL A 302 3.82 2.96 6.56
C VAL A 302 4.73 2.69 7.75
N ASP A 303 6.00 3.13 7.70
CA ASP A 303 7.01 2.84 8.72
C ASP A 303 7.74 4.07 9.24
N GLY A 304 7.41 4.44 10.47
CA GLY A 304 8.17 5.41 11.24
C GLY A 304 7.29 6.46 11.89
N GLU A 305 7.90 7.17 12.83
CA GLU A 305 7.23 8.25 13.54
C GLU A 305 6.72 9.31 12.55
N ASN A 306 5.49 9.79 12.74
CA ASN A 306 4.85 10.77 11.88
C ASN A 306 4.72 10.38 10.39
N ALA A 307 5.11 9.16 9.99
CA ALA A 307 4.82 8.63 8.66
C ALA A 307 3.30 8.53 8.53
N THR A 308 2.73 9.19 7.52
CA THR A 308 1.28 9.29 7.38
C THR A 308 0.85 8.95 5.97
N ASN A 309 -0.03 7.95 5.86
CA ASN A 309 -0.84 7.74 4.67
C ASN A 309 -2.29 8.12 4.98
N TYR A 310 -2.84 9.05 4.21
CA TYR A 310 -4.20 9.56 4.34
C TYR A 310 -5.01 9.26 3.08
N CYS A 311 -6.15 8.60 3.26
CA CYS A 311 -7.12 8.33 2.23
C CYS A 311 -8.41 9.10 2.54
N GLY A 312 -8.75 10.10 1.72
CA GLY A 312 -9.88 11.00 1.93
C GLY A 312 -11.25 10.34 1.84
N PHE A 313 -11.33 9.17 1.21
CA PHE A 313 -12.54 8.36 1.05
C PHE A 313 -12.22 6.94 1.50
N GLU A 314 -12.05 6.00 0.57
CA GLU A 314 -12.01 4.59 0.88
C GLU A 314 -10.65 3.97 0.55
N LEU A 315 -10.12 3.22 1.51
CA LEU A 315 -9.00 2.32 1.32
C LEU A 315 -9.53 0.94 0.94
N TRP A 316 -9.07 0.43 -0.19
CA TRP A 316 -9.41 -0.88 -0.72
C TRP A 316 -8.17 -1.76 -0.79
N ILE A 317 -8.25 -2.97 -0.25
CA ILE A 317 -7.16 -3.93 -0.26
C ILE A 317 -7.65 -5.21 -0.94
N GLY A 318 -6.99 -5.59 -2.03
CA GLY A 318 -7.37 -6.77 -2.81
C GLY A 318 -8.72 -6.60 -3.51
N SER A 319 -8.98 -5.42 -4.06
CA SER A 319 -10.15 -5.17 -4.89
C SER A 319 -9.85 -5.51 -6.36
N ASN A 320 -10.88 -5.86 -7.12
CA ASN A 320 -10.76 -6.15 -8.54
C ASN A 320 -10.71 -4.87 -9.39
N TRP A 321 -10.84 -3.68 -8.80
CA TRP A 321 -10.91 -2.39 -9.50
C TRP A 321 -9.51 -1.74 -9.62
N PRO A 322 -9.17 -1.02 -10.71
CA PRO A 322 -9.91 -0.85 -11.96
C PRO A 322 -9.73 -1.98 -12.99
N ASP A 323 -8.85 -2.95 -12.73
CA ASP A 323 -8.40 -3.88 -13.77
C ASP A 323 -9.35 -5.06 -14.04
N ASN A 324 -10.49 -5.16 -13.33
CA ASN A 324 -11.44 -6.29 -13.33
C ASN A 324 -10.76 -7.66 -13.18
N ARG A 325 -9.62 -7.71 -12.49
CA ARG A 325 -8.86 -8.95 -12.30
C ARG A 325 -9.44 -9.74 -11.15
N THR A 326 -9.78 -11.00 -11.40
CA THR A 326 -10.24 -11.90 -10.36
C THR A 326 -9.11 -12.30 -9.42
N GLY A 327 -9.35 -12.27 -8.11
CA GLY A 327 -8.42 -12.78 -7.10
C GLY A 327 -7.29 -11.83 -6.66
N ALA A 328 -7.37 -10.53 -6.96
CA ALA A 328 -6.33 -9.57 -6.59
C ALA A 328 -6.05 -9.56 -5.07
N CYS A 329 -4.78 -9.66 -4.65
CA CYS A 329 -4.39 -9.76 -3.25
C CYS A 329 -3.51 -8.59 -2.81
N GLY A 330 -4.03 -7.68 -1.97
CA GLY A 330 -3.26 -6.56 -1.44
C GLY A 330 -2.55 -6.86 -0.12
N ARG A 331 -1.41 -6.19 0.14
CA ARG A 331 -0.78 -6.19 1.47
C ARG A 331 -0.50 -4.79 1.99
N VAL A 332 -0.88 -4.54 3.24
CA VAL A 332 -0.60 -3.30 3.97
C VAL A 332 0.12 -3.61 5.28
N ILE A 333 1.19 -2.87 5.57
CA ILE A 333 1.94 -2.97 6.82
C ILE A 333 2.02 -1.58 7.45
N VAL A 334 1.64 -1.47 8.72
CA VAL A 334 1.71 -0.22 9.49
C VAL A 334 2.61 -0.41 10.71
N ASN A 335 3.76 0.25 10.69
CA ASN A 335 4.79 0.27 11.72
C ASN A 335 4.95 1.70 12.24
N ARG A 336 4.73 1.97 13.54
CA ARG A 336 5.05 3.27 14.19
C ARG A 336 4.45 4.55 13.56
N GLY A 337 3.62 4.44 12.53
CA GLY A 337 3.01 5.55 11.79
C GLY A 337 1.48 5.45 11.72
N TYR A 338 0.88 6.27 10.87
CA TYR A 338 -0.57 6.47 10.78
C TYR A 338 -1.10 6.08 9.40
N LEU A 339 -2.07 5.17 9.39
CA LEU A 339 -2.94 4.92 8.24
C LEU A 339 -4.33 5.48 8.55
N ARG A 340 -4.74 6.49 7.80
CA ARG A 340 -6.01 7.20 8.01
C ARG A 340 -6.91 7.03 6.81
N CYS A 341 -8.15 6.63 7.03
CA CYS A 341 -9.15 6.58 5.97
C CYS A 341 -10.56 6.89 6.49
N ARG A 342 -11.52 7.15 5.59
CA ARG A 342 -12.94 7.19 6.00
C ARG A 342 -13.54 5.79 6.08
N SER A 343 -13.11 4.89 5.20
CA SER A 343 -13.55 3.50 5.14
C SER A 343 -12.35 2.60 4.85
N LEU A 344 -12.32 1.42 5.47
CA LEU A 344 -11.36 0.36 5.17
C LEU A 344 -12.11 -0.88 4.69
N ARG A 345 -11.83 -1.32 3.46
CA ARG A 345 -12.45 -2.50 2.85
C ARG A 345 -11.39 -3.48 2.38
N MET A 346 -11.58 -4.75 2.70
CA MET A 346 -10.69 -5.83 2.28
C MET A 346 -11.45 -6.91 1.54
N GLY A 347 -11.11 -7.17 0.28
CA GLY A 347 -11.78 -8.18 -0.53
C GLY A 347 -13.28 -7.93 -0.77
N GLN A 348 -13.72 -6.66 -0.68
CA GLN A 348 -15.08 -6.21 -1.00
C GLN A 348 -15.03 -5.31 -2.23
N TYR A 349 -15.98 -5.46 -3.16
CA TYR A 349 -16.40 -4.51 -4.21
C TYR A 349 -17.90 -4.64 -4.53
N ASP A 350 -18.53 -3.55 -4.92
CA ASP A 350 -19.99 -3.46 -5.13
C ASP A 350 -20.49 -4.19 -6.40
N VAL A 351 -19.60 -4.87 -7.14
CA VAL A 351 -19.94 -5.56 -8.38
C VAL A 351 -19.55 -7.03 -8.27
N ASP A 352 -20.57 -7.87 -8.37
CA ASP A 352 -20.53 -9.31 -8.22
C ASP A 352 -19.45 -9.97 -9.10
N VAL A 353 -18.81 -10.99 -8.53
CA VAL A 353 -17.95 -12.02 -9.15
C VAL A 353 -16.41 -11.85 -9.03
N GLY A 354 -15.81 -12.75 -8.22
CA GLY A 354 -14.40 -13.14 -8.23
C GLY A 354 -13.44 -12.23 -7.45
N GLN A 355 -13.90 -11.68 -6.33
CA GLN A 355 -13.11 -10.75 -5.51
C GLN A 355 -11.95 -11.44 -4.80
N GLY A 356 -10.80 -10.77 -4.79
CA GLY A 356 -9.62 -11.26 -4.09
C GLY A 356 -9.67 -11.04 -2.58
N GLY A 357 -8.53 -11.29 -1.92
CA GLY A 357 -8.37 -11.18 -0.47
C GLY A 357 -7.41 -10.05 -0.14
N GLY A 358 -7.28 -9.70 1.13
CA GLY A 358 -6.28 -8.72 1.55
C GLY A 358 -5.56 -9.16 2.80
N SER A 359 -4.38 -8.59 3.03
CA SER A 359 -3.73 -8.66 4.33
C SER A 359 -3.38 -7.28 4.84
N ILE A 360 -3.66 -7.05 6.11
CA ILE A 360 -3.17 -5.88 6.83
C ILE A 360 -2.52 -6.31 8.14
N GLU A 361 -1.36 -5.73 8.44
CA GLU A 361 -0.61 -5.96 9.65
C GLU A 361 -0.34 -4.62 10.34
N VAL A 362 -0.78 -4.50 11.60
CA VAL A 362 -0.61 -3.30 12.42
C VAL A 362 0.29 -3.65 13.59
N ASN A 363 1.55 -3.24 13.50
CA ASN A 363 2.57 -3.52 14.50
C ASN A 363 2.58 -2.48 15.61
N ALA A 364 3.33 -2.76 16.68
CA ALA A 364 3.50 -1.85 17.81
C ALA A 364 3.87 -0.43 17.35
N GLY A 365 3.18 0.57 17.91
CA GLY A 365 3.27 1.98 17.53
C GLY A 365 2.54 2.36 16.24
N GLY A 366 2.12 1.40 15.42
CA GLY A 366 1.27 1.65 14.26
C GLY A 366 -0.16 1.94 14.67
N THR A 367 -0.80 2.89 13.98
CA THR A 367 -2.18 3.29 14.24
C THR A 367 -2.99 3.29 12.95
N ILE A 368 -4.17 2.67 12.99
CA ILE A 368 -5.23 2.84 11.98
C ILE A 368 -6.29 3.77 12.56
N GLU A 369 -6.69 4.79 11.82
CA GLU A 369 -7.82 5.66 12.16
C GLU A 369 -8.87 5.65 11.05
N VAL A 370 -10.10 5.28 11.41
CA VAL A 370 -11.26 5.24 10.52
C VAL A 370 -12.33 6.21 11.03
N SER A 371 -12.71 7.19 10.20
CA SER A 371 -13.41 8.39 10.67
C SER A 371 -14.86 8.59 10.15
N ASN A 372 -15.50 7.61 9.49
CA ASN A 372 -16.83 7.81 8.89
C ASN A 372 -17.86 6.74 9.26
N GLN A 373 -19.01 7.20 9.79
CA GLN A 373 -20.17 6.41 10.22
C GLN A 373 -20.75 5.45 9.16
N ARG A 374 -20.53 5.68 7.87
CA ARG A 374 -21.10 4.84 6.78
C ARG A 374 -20.14 3.83 6.14
N GLY A 375 -18.83 3.94 6.40
CA GLY A 375 -17.81 3.13 5.73
C GLY A 375 -17.30 1.97 6.57
N GLY A 376 -16.88 2.26 7.81
CA GLY A 376 -16.46 1.22 8.74
C GLY A 376 -15.16 0.52 8.37
N ILE A 377 -14.92 -0.57 9.09
CA ILE A 377 -13.89 -1.56 8.79
C ILE A 377 -14.62 -2.81 8.32
N VAL A 378 -14.47 -3.19 7.06
CA VAL A 378 -15.07 -4.40 6.49
C VAL A 378 -13.98 -5.35 6.03
N LEU A 379 -13.95 -6.53 6.66
CA LEU A 379 -12.98 -7.58 6.37
C LEU A 379 -13.67 -8.71 5.63
N GLY A 380 -13.26 -8.95 4.39
CA GLY A 380 -13.82 -9.97 3.52
C GLY A 380 -15.17 -9.58 2.90
N HIS A 381 -15.63 -10.45 2.02
CA HIS A 381 -16.94 -10.37 1.37
C HIS A 381 -17.51 -11.79 1.24
N PRO A 382 -18.85 -11.99 1.27
CA PRO A 382 -19.46 -13.31 1.14
C PRO A 382 -19.08 -14.04 -0.16
N ASP A 383 -18.83 -13.26 -1.22
CA ASP A 383 -18.49 -13.76 -2.57
C ASP A 383 -17.00 -13.69 -2.89
N ALA A 384 -16.16 -13.32 -1.92
CA ALA A 384 -14.71 -13.32 -2.11
C ALA A 384 -14.19 -14.76 -2.26
N VAL A 385 -13.34 -14.99 -3.27
CA VAL A 385 -12.69 -16.30 -3.48
C VAL A 385 -11.43 -16.47 -2.64
N ALA A 386 -10.88 -15.38 -2.11
CA ALA A 386 -9.69 -15.38 -1.29
C ALA A 386 -9.97 -14.82 0.12
N HIS A 387 -9.18 -15.32 1.08
CA HIS A 387 -9.38 -15.05 2.50
C HIS A 387 -8.74 -13.72 2.92
N SER A 388 -9.49 -12.86 3.58
CA SER A 388 -8.99 -11.58 4.11
C SER A 388 -8.45 -11.72 5.53
N THR A 389 -7.26 -11.20 5.81
CA THR A 389 -6.60 -11.32 7.12
C THR A 389 -6.20 -9.96 7.68
N PHE A 390 -6.71 -9.63 8.86
CA PHE A 390 -6.28 -8.48 9.67
C PHE A 390 -5.47 -8.98 10.86
N ILE A 391 -4.24 -8.50 11.02
CA ILE A 391 -3.34 -8.87 12.13
C ILE A 391 -2.99 -7.63 12.96
N LEU A 392 -3.35 -7.65 14.25
CA LEU A 392 -2.98 -6.63 15.23
C LEU A 392 -1.86 -7.15 16.14
N ARG A 393 -0.70 -6.49 16.16
CA ARG A 393 0.46 -6.86 17.00
C ARG A 393 0.88 -5.71 17.90
N GLY A 394 -0.01 -5.33 18.81
CA GLY A 394 0.24 -4.25 19.78
C GLY A 394 0.13 -2.84 19.20
N GLY A 395 -0.32 -2.68 17.95
CA GLY A 395 -0.77 -1.41 17.41
C GLY A 395 -2.16 -1.00 17.92
N ALA A 396 -2.68 0.12 17.40
CA ALA A 396 -4.00 0.62 17.75
C ALA A 396 -4.94 0.67 16.53
N VAL A 397 -6.20 0.30 16.73
CA VAL A 397 -7.28 0.51 15.76
C VAL A 397 -8.28 1.47 16.39
N ASN A 398 -8.40 2.66 15.82
CA ASN A 398 -9.34 3.67 16.24
C ASN A 398 -10.42 3.80 15.17
N SER A 399 -11.66 3.45 15.49
CA SER A 399 -12.78 3.61 14.58
C SER A 399 -13.90 4.35 15.30
N MET A 400 -14.13 5.61 14.96
CA MET A 400 -15.12 6.40 15.68
C MET A 400 -16.49 6.21 15.01
N TRP A 401 -17.44 5.62 15.74
CA TRP A 401 -18.83 5.46 15.33
C TRP A 401 -19.06 4.70 14.01
N SER A 402 -18.08 3.92 13.55
CA SER A 402 -18.16 3.22 12.28
C SER A 402 -18.31 1.72 12.53
N ALA A 403 -19.14 1.05 11.73
CA ALA A 403 -19.34 -0.39 11.88
C ALA A 403 -18.04 -1.17 11.67
N MET A 404 -17.84 -2.24 12.40
CA MET A 404 -16.81 -3.24 12.11
C MET A 404 -17.50 -4.54 11.67
N LYS A 405 -17.05 -5.12 10.55
CA LYS A 405 -17.55 -6.39 10.03
C LYS A 405 -16.40 -7.35 9.77
N VAL A 406 -16.51 -8.56 10.29
CA VAL A 406 -15.65 -9.70 9.92
C VAL A 406 -16.53 -10.69 9.17
N ASP A 407 -16.43 -10.73 7.85
CA ASP A 407 -17.25 -11.62 7.02
C ASP A 407 -16.75 -13.07 7.03
N ARG A 408 -17.54 -14.01 6.47
CA ARG A 408 -17.31 -15.46 6.50
C ARG A 408 -15.93 -15.87 6.00
N ASN A 409 -15.40 -15.18 4.99
CA ASN A 409 -14.07 -15.43 4.42
C ASN A 409 -13.01 -14.47 4.98
N ALA A 410 -13.11 -14.11 6.27
CA ALA A 410 -12.16 -13.22 6.91
C ALA A 410 -11.72 -13.68 8.30
N THR A 411 -10.54 -13.21 8.69
CA THR A 411 -9.99 -13.39 10.03
C THR A 411 -9.43 -12.09 10.57
N PHE A 412 -9.89 -11.72 11.76
CA PHE A 412 -9.24 -10.72 12.61
C PHE A 412 -8.43 -11.45 13.69
N ARG A 413 -7.12 -11.21 13.79
CA ARG A 413 -6.21 -11.95 14.69
C ARG A 413 -5.23 -11.03 15.40
N GLY A 414 -4.88 -11.37 16.64
CA GLY A 414 -3.73 -10.81 17.34
C GLY A 414 -4.06 -10.26 18.73
N TYR A 415 -3.39 -9.18 19.13
CA TYR A 415 -3.51 -8.56 20.45
C TYR A 415 -3.34 -7.03 20.36
N GLY A 416 -3.93 -6.31 21.31
CA GLY A 416 -4.01 -4.84 21.31
C GLY A 416 -5.41 -4.35 21.62
N ALA A 417 -5.59 -3.03 21.61
CA ALA A 417 -6.88 -2.39 21.86
C ALA A 417 -7.56 -1.99 20.54
N VAL A 418 -8.85 -2.31 20.43
CA VAL A 418 -9.73 -1.81 19.38
C VAL A 418 -10.64 -0.73 19.98
N ASN A 419 -10.30 0.52 19.71
CA ASN A 419 -11.01 1.68 20.23
C ASN A 419 -12.14 2.06 19.27
N CYS A 420 -13.30 1.45 19.50
CA CYS A 420 -14.50 1.71 18.71
C CYS A 420 -15.71 1.94 19.60
N PHE A 421 -15.92 3.19 20.02
CA PHE A 421 -16.98 3.51 20.98
C PHE A 421 -18.38 3.41 20.33
N ASN A 422 -19.20 2.48 20.85
CA ASN A 422 -20.57 2.24 20.37
C ASN A 422 -20.69 1.91 18.88
N CYS A 423 -19.66 1.29 18.31
CA CYS A 423 -19.71 0.77 16.96
C CYS A 423 -20.48 -0.55 16.92
N SER A 424 -21.32 -0.74 15.90
CA SER A 424 -21.84 -2.07 15.60
C SER A 424 -20.69 -3.00 15.22
N PHE A 425 -20.79 -4.27 15.65
CA PHE A 425 -19.80 -5.29 15.35
C PHE A 425 -20.50 -6.53 14.81
N ASP A 426 -20.33 -6.81 13.52
CA ASP A 426 -20.91 -7.98 12.86
C ASP A 426 -19.82 -9.04 12.62
N VAL A 427 -20.00 -10.23 13.17
CA VAL A 427 -19.03 -11.32 13.13
C VAL A 427 -19.67 -12.52 12.48
N ASN A 428 -19.29 -12.73 11.22
CA ASN A 428 -19.61 -13.91 10.44
C ASN A 428 -18.36 -14.72 10.10
N GLY A 429 -17.15 -14.22 10.40
CA GLY A 429 -15.87 -14.90 10.21
C GLY A 429 -15.19 -15.28 11.54
N ARG A 430 -13.85 -15.27 11.56
CA ARG A 430 -13.06 -15.67 12.73
C ARG A 430 -12.42 -14.48 13.44
N VAL A 431 -12.58 -14.40 14.76
CA VAL A 431 -11.88 -13.45 15.62
C VAL A 431 -11.00 -14.20 16.61
N ILE A 432 -9.70 -13.94 16.56
CA ILE A 432 -8.68 -14.73 17.27
C ILE A 432 -7.82 -13.81 18.14
N ALA A 433 -7.96 -13.91 19.46
CA ALA A 433 -6.99 -13.34 20.39
C ALA A 433 -5.73 -14.22 20.38
N ASP A 434 -4.68 -13.76 19.72
CA ASP A 434 -3.43 -14.51 19.61
C ASP A 434 -2.31 -13.75 20.31
N GLY A 435 -1.78 -14.34 21.38
CA GLY A 435 -0.72 -13.72 22.18
C GLY A 435 0.68 -13.83 21.58
N MET A 436 0.84 -14.57 20.48
CA MET A 436 2.13 -14.75 19.80
C MET A 436 3.25 -15.24 20.76
N GLY A 437 2.88 -16.07 21.74
CA GLY A 437 3.78 -16.66 22.74
C GLY A 437 3.95 -15.85 24.04
N THR A 438 3.33 -14.68 24.12
CA THR A 438 3.32 -13.80 25.31
C THR A 438 1.89 -13.61 25.81
N GLU A 439 1.71 -13.49 27.12
CA GLU A 439 0.39 -13.20 27.70
C GLU A 439 -0.05 -11.79 27.33
N THR A 440 -1.02 -11.69 26.42
CA THR A 440 -1.55 -10.41 25.95
C THR A 440 -3.04 -10.52 25.72
N ASN A 441 -3.71 -9.37 25.75
CA ASN A 441 -5.15 -9.29 25.52
C ASN A 441 -5.44 -8.75 24.12
N LEU A 442 -6.43 -9.33 23.45
CA LEU A 442 -7.20 -8.63 22.44
C LEU A 442 -8.42 -8.02 23.13
N ASP A 443 -8.42 -6.69 23.27
CA ASP A 443 -9.47 -5.97 23.97
C ASP A 443 -10.49 -5.38 22.98
N LEU A 444 -11.67 -5.97 22.99
CA LEU A 444 -12.84 -5.58 22.21
C LEU A 444 -13.96 -5.04 23.12
N SER A 445 -13.66 -4.67 24.37
CA SER A 445 -14.66 -4.28 25.38
C SER A 445 -15.45 -3.01 25.04
N LEU A 446 -14.93 -2.18 24.13
CA LEU A 446 -15.57 -0.95 23.68
C LEU A 446 -16.55 -1.16 22.53
N LEU A 447 -16.47 -2.28 21.80
CA LEU A 447 -17.38 -2.63 20.72
C LEU A 447 -18.78 -2.95 21.27
N TYR A 448 -19.83 -2.66 20.51
CA TYR A 448 -21.19 -3.08 20.88
C TYR A 448 -21.31 -4.61 20.87
N ASN A 449 -22.38 -5.15 21.47
CA ASN A 449 -22.60 -6.60 21.47
C ASN A 449 -22.56 -7.14 20.03
N PRO A 450 -21.79 -8.21 19.78
CA PRO A 450 -21.59 -8.71 18.44
C PRO A 450 -22.88 -9.31 17.89
N THR A 451 -23.18 -8.98 16.64
CA THR A 451 -24.23 -9.63 15.85
C THR A 451 -23.63 -10.64 14.89
N ASN A 452 -24.42 -11.63 14.48
CA ASN A 452 -24.16 -12.48 13.33
C ASN A 452 -25.34 -12.33 12.37
N SER A 453 -25.07 -12.01 11.11
CA SER A 453 -26.11 -11.83 10.08
C SER A 453 -26.33 -13.07 9.22
N ALA A 454 -25.50 -14.11 9.41
CA ALA A 454 -25.57 -15.38 8.70
C ALA A 454 -25.49 -16.56 9.68
N ASN A 455 -26.28 -17.60 9.42
CA ASN A 455 -26.21 -18.86 10.16
C ASN A 455 -24.81 -19.46 10.06
N ASN A 456 -24.25 -19.86 11.19
CA ASN A 456 -22.92 -20.41 11.27
C ASN A 456 -22.95 -21.94 11.16
N THR A 457 -22.73 -22.45 9.95
CA THR A 457 -22.58 -23.89 9.68
C THR A 457 -21.12 -24.36 9.74
N SER A 458 -20.21 -23.51 10.25
CA SER A 458 -18.75 -23.71 10.15
C SER A 458 -18.04 -23.28 11.44
N SER A 459 -16.73 -23.04 11.37
CA SER A 459 -15.88 -22.62 12.50
C SER A 459 -15.74 -21.10 12.64
N ASN A 460 -16.77 -20.33 12.28
CA ASN A 460 -16.78 -18.89 12.53
C ASN A 460 -17.12 -18.60 13.99
N GLY A 461 -16.53 -17.55 14.56
CA GLY A 461 -16.65 -17.24 15.98
C GLY A 461 -15.34 -16.83 16.64
N TRP A 462 -15.21 -17.14 17.92
CA TRP A 462 -14.23 -16.58 18.84
C TRP A 462 -13.14 -17.58 19.22
N TYR A 463 -11.90 -17.13 19.27
CA TYR A 463 -10.76 -17.98 19.58
C TYR A 463 -9.74 -17.25 20.45
N ALA A 464 -9.02 -18.01 21.26
CA ALA A 464 -7.87 -17.54 22.02
C ALA A 464 -6.73 -18.56 21.88
N LEU A 465 -5.57 -18.10 21.39
CA LEU A 465 -4.42 -18.96 21.04
C LEU A 465 -3.11 -18.36 21.55
N ASN A 466 -2.09 -19.20 21.73
CA ASN A 466 -0.70 -18.84 22.06
C ASN A 466 -0.58 -17.76 23.14
N LYS A 467 -1.16 -18.01 24.32
CA LYS A 467 -1.26 -17.10 25.47
C LYS A 467 -2.17 -15.87 25.31
N GLY A 468 -2.96 -15.81 24.23
CA GLY A 468 -3.95 -14.76 24.02
C GLY A 468 -5.14 -14.84 24.97
N ARG A 469 -5.73 -13.69 25.29
CA ARG A 469 -7.00 -13.56 26.00
C ARG A 469 -7.92 -12.60 25.25
N LEU A 470 -9.11 -13.06 24.86
CA LEU A 470 -10.13 -12.25 24.21
C LEU A 470 -11.04 -11.63 25.27
N VAL A 471 -11.22 -10.31 25.22
CA VAL A 471 -12.11 -9.58 26.12
C VAL A 471 -13.21 -8.95 25.29
N LEU A 472 -14.47 -9.23 25.63
CA LEU A 472 -15.63 -8.60 25.00
C LEU A 472 -16.31 -7.63 25.99
N ARG A 473 -17.26 -6.85 25.46
CA ARG A 473 -18.08 -5.95 26.26
C ARG A 473 -18.85 -6.69 27.35
N GLN A 474 -19.03 -6.02 28.48
CA GLN A 474 -19.89 -6.52 29.55
C GLN A 474 -21.36 -6.56 29.11
N VAL A 475 -22.06 -7.63 29.48
CA VAL A 475 -23.45 -7.86 29.09
C VAL A 475 -24.36 -7.49 30.25
N THR A 476 -25.26 -6.53 30.04
CA THR A 476 -26.19 -6.05 31.08
C THR A 476 -27.15 -7.15 31.52
N VAL A 477 -27.39 -7.25 32.83
CA VAL A 477 -28.32 -8.18 33.47
C VAL A 477 -29.35 -7.37 34.26
N ALA A 478 -30.64 -7.69 34.07
CA ALA A 478 -31.73 -7.11 34.85
C ALA A 478 -31.92 -7.89 36.18
N ALA A 479 -32.56 -7.26 37.17
CA ALA A 479 -32.97 -7.96 38.39
C ALA A 479 -34.05 -9.03 38.08
N GLY A 480 -34.05 -10.12 38.85
CA GLY A 480 -34.93 -11.27 38.62
C GLY A 480 -34.35 -12.26 37.61
N ASP A 481 -35.22 -12.88 36.81
CA ASP A 481 -34.81 -13.89 35.84
C ASP A 481 -34.41 -13.23 34.52
N SER A 482 -33.32 -13.70 33.91
CA SER A 482 -32.84 -13.17 32.63
C SER A 482 -32.10 -14.22 31.81
N THR A 483 -32.13 -14.05 30.49
CA THR A 483 -31.26 -14.79 29.56
C THR A 483 -30.34 -13.77 28.90
N VAL A 484 -29.04 -14.01 28.97
CA VAL A 484 -28.02 -13.15 28.37
C VAL A 484 -27.04 -13.96 27.52
N TYR A 485 -26.39 -13.28 26.57
CA TYR A 485 -25.49 -13.89 25.60
C TYR A 485 -24.13 -13.20 25.63
N TRP A 486 -23.07 -13.99 25.58
CA TRP A 486 -21.70 -13.52 25.45
C TRP A 486 -21.11 -14.04 24.14
N GLY A 487 -20.63 -13.14 23.29
CA GLY A 487 -20.14 -13.49 21.95
C GLY A 487 -21.25 -13.84 20.94
N ASP A 488 -22.51 -13.52 21.23
CA ASP A 488 -23.66 -13.75 20.33
C ASP A 488 -24.83 -12.82 20.71
N THR A 489 -25.86 -12.74 19.87
CA THR A 489 -27.09 -11.97 20.12
C THR A 489 -28.40 -12.64 19.64
N GLY A 490 -28.34 -13.82 19.02
CA GLY A 490 -29.53 -14.50 18.49
C GLY A 490 -30.45 -15.09 19.58
N PRO A 491 -31.79 -15.05 19.42
CA PRO A 491 -32.70 -15.77 20.31
C PRO A 491 -32.53 -17.29 20.13
N GLY A 492 -32.32 -18.02 21.23
CA GLY A 492 -32.18 -19.48 21.19
C GLY A 492 -30.81 -19.96 21.63
N ASP A 493 -30.27 -20.94 20.91
CA ASP A 493 -28.93 -21.49 21.17
C ASP A 493 -27.84 -20.63 20.51
N PRO A 494 -26.66 -20.51 21.15
CA PRO A 494 -25.52 -19.81 20.56
C PRO A 494 -25.10 -20.42 19.22
N ASP A 495 -24.86 -19.59 18.22
CA ASP A 495 -24.53 -19.99 16.85
C ASP A 495 -23.02 -19.90 16.57
N LEU A 496 -22.36 -18.85 17.09
CA LEU A 496 -20.92 -18.66 16.90
C LEU A 496 -20.07 -19.63 17.74
N ALA A 497 -18.98 -20.13 17.16
CA ALA A 497 -18.03 -20.96 17.90
C ALA A 497 -17.47 -20.20 19.12
N ASN A 498 -17.44 -20.88 20.25
CA ASN A 498 -17.07 -20.37 21.56
C ASN A 498 -17.93 -19.22 22.12
N SER A 499 -19.17 -19.06 21.64
CA SER A 499 -20.16 -18.17 22.27
C SER A 499 -20.97 -18.89 23.35
N VAL A 500 -21.61 -18.09 24.21
CA VAL A 500 -22.25 -18.57 25.45
C VAL A 500 -23.62 -17.94 25.63
N ARG A 501 -24.60 -18.76 26.01
CA ARG A 501 -25.87 -18.34 26.59
C ARG A 501 -25.87 -18.61 28.09
N ILE A 502 -26.37 -17.68 28.88
CA ILE A 502 -26.49 -17.78 30.33
C ILE A 502 -27.94 -17.50 30.73
N ASP A 503 -28.61 -18.50 31.27
CA ASP A 503 -29.94 -18.36 31.88
C ASP A 503 -29.74 -18.16 33.38
N ILE A 504 -30.05 -16.96 33.87
CA ILE A 504 -29.90 -16.53 35.27
C ILE A 504 -31.27 -16.56 35.94
N THR A 505 -31.35 -17.19 37.10
CA THR A 505 -32.55 -17.21 37.94
C THR A 505 -32.31 -16.43 39.23
N GLY A 506 -33.24 -15.53 39.55
CA GLY A 506 -33.25 -14.78 40.80
C GLY A 506 -32.06 -13.84 41.00
N ALA A 507 -31.68 -13.06 39.97
CA ALA A 507 -30.69 -12.00 40.13
C ALA A 507 -31.15 -10.97 41.18
N THR A 508 -30.32 -10.72 42.19
CA THR A 508 -30.68 -9.91 43.36
C THR A 508 -30.83 -8.42 43.05
N ALA A 509 -30.19 -7.95 41.98
CA ALA A 509 -30.18 -6.57 41.50
C ALA A 509 -29.81 -6.55 40.02
N GLY A 510 -29.94 -5.38 39.37
CA GLY A 510 -29.36 -5.17 38.05
C GLY A 510 -27.83 -5.05 38.12
N GLY A 511 -27.13 -5.52 37.10
CA GLY A 511 -25.68 -5.52 37.02
C GLY A 511 -25.18 -5.93 35.64
N ALA A 512 -24.02 -6.58 35.55
CA ALA A 512 -23.49 -7.07 34.28
C ALA A 512 -22.67 -8.36 34.42
N ILE A 513 -22.62 -9.15 33.35
CA ILE A 513 -21.63 -10.22 33.18
C ILE A 513 -20.41 -9.67 32.47
N SER A 514 -19.23 -9.79 33.07
CA SER A 514 -17.97 -9.66 32.34
C SER A 514 -17.48 -11.03 31.90
N GLY A 515 -16.96 -11.14 30.69
CA GLY A 515 -16.48 -12.41 30.15
C GLY A 515 -15.20 -12.26 29.33
N ALA A 516 -14.34 -13.28 29.41
CA ALA A 516 -13.18 -13.43 28.54
C ALA A 516 -12.99 -14.89 28.10
N LEU A 517 -12.43 -15.08 26.91
CA LEU A 517 -11.99 -16.39 26.41
C LEU A 517 -10.46 -16.47 26.49
N LEU A 518 -9.93 -17.52 27.09
CA LEU A 518 -8.51 -17.68 27.42
C LEU A 518 -7.89 -18.80 26.59
N ALA A 519 -6.66 -18.57 26.13
CA ALA A 519 -5.85 -19.62 25.55
C ALA A 519 -5.44 -20.64 26.63
N PRO A 520 -5.43 -21.96 26.33
CA PRO A 520 -5.09 -23.01 27.30
C PRO A 520 -3.68 -22.95 27.91
N ASP A 521 -2.76 -22.26 27.25
CA ASP A 521 -1.34 -22.19 27.60
C ASP A 521 -0.96 -20.93 28.43
N ARG A 522 -1.96 -20.18 28.90
CA ARG A 522 -1.74 -19.05 29.83
C ARG A 522 -1.44 -19.55 31.25
N SER A 523 -0.65 -18.78 31.99
CA SER A 523 -0.27 -19.06 33.38
C SER A 523 -1.41 -18.85 34.38
N ASP A 524 -2.41 -18.05 34.02
CA ASP A 524 -3.63 -17.83 34.80
C ASP A 524 -4.70 -18.92 34.60
N VAL A 525 -4.45 -19.88 33.71
CA VAL A 525 -5.27 -21.09 33.55
C VAL A 525 -4.73 -22.20 34.46
N PRO A 526 -5.49 -22.67 35.48
CA PRO A 526 -5.03 -23.74 36.36
C PRO A 526 -4.82 -25.06 35.61
N PRO A 527 -3.78 -25.84 35.96
CA PRO A 527 -3.53 -27.12 35.31
C PRO A 527 -4.65 -28.14 35.61
N GLY A 528 -4.74 -29.18 34.79
CA GLY A 528 -5.60 -30.36 35.04
C GLY A 528 -6.67 -30.64 33.98
N LEU A 529 -6.92 -29.70 33.06
CA LEU A 529 -7.79 -29.93 31.90
C LEU A 529 -7.18 -30.95 30.93
N LYS A 530 -8.04 -31.68 30.21
CA LYS A 530 -7.63 -32.62 29.16
C LYS A 530 -8.20 -32.13 27.83
N PHE A 531 -7.32 -31.79 26.87
CA PHE A 531 -7.74 -31.29 25.54
C PHE A 531 -8.80 -30.17 25.62
N PRO A 532 -8.50 -29.05 26.29
CA PRO A 532 -9.43 -27.93 26.36
C PRO A 532 -9.70 -27.35 24.97
N VAL A 533 -10.98 -27.14 24.66
CA VAL A 533 -11.43 -26.53 23.38
C VAL A 533 -12.03 -25.14 23.56
N GLY A 534 -12.27 -24.73 24.81
CA GLY A 534 -12.59 -23.36 25.18
C GLY A 534 -12.49 -23.19 26.69
N ILE A 535 -12.04 -22.00 27.12
CA ILE A 535 -11.89 -21.64 28.55
C ILE A 535 -12.43 -20.23 28.74
N TRP A 536 -13.51 -20.10 29.50
CA TRP A 536 -14.19 -18.82 29.75
C TRP A 536 -13.98 -18.40 31.20
N ASP A 537 -13.62 -17.14 31.40
CA ASP A 537 -13.66 -16.48 32.69
C ASP A 537 -14.89 -15.57 32.72
N LEU A 538 -15.96 -16.02 33.39
CA LEU A 538 -17.24 -15.32 33.47
C LEU A 538 -17.46 -14.84 34.92
N GLN A 539 -17.78 -13.56 35.10
CA GLN A 539 -17.98 -12.97 36.42
C GLN A 539 -19.29 -12.18 36.47
N ALA A 540 -20.03 -12.34 37.57
CA ALA A 540 -21.18 -11.49 37.89
C ALA A 540 -20.69 -10.22 38.59
N VAL A 541 -21.01 -9.06 38.02
CA VAL A 541 -20.56 -7.75 38.50
C VAL A 541 -21.76 -6.95 38.98
N GLY A 542 -21.79 -6.63 40.27
CA GLY A 542 -22.83 -5.80 40.88
C GLY A 542 -24.13 -6.52 41.24
N PHE A 543 -24.21 -7.84 41.08
CA PHE A 543 -25.38 -8.64 41.47
C PHE A 543 -24.97 -10.05 41.95
N GLY A 544 -25.82 -10.66 42.78
CA GLY A 544 -25.80 -12.09 43.06
C GLY A 544 -26.99 -12.78 42.39
N PHE A 545 -27.03 -14.11 42.37
CA PHE A 545 -28.13 -14.87 41.76
C PHE A 545 -28.37 -16.18 42.51
N ALA A 546 -29.56 -16.76 42.36
CA ALA A 546 -29.90 -18.05 42.98
C ALA A 546 -29.31 -19.22 42.20
N SER A 547 -29.40 -19.18 40.88
CA SER A 547 -28.74 -20.13 39.99
C SER A 547 -28.43 -19.54 38.61
N ALA A 548 -27.45 -20.11 37.93
CA ALA A 548 -27.14 -19.84 36.54
C ALA A 548 -26.94 -21.15 35.76
N VAL A 549 -27.58 -21.28 34.61
CA VAL A 549 -27.34 -22.38 33.66
C VAL A 549 -26.60 -21.81 32.47
N VAL A 550 -25.44 -22.39 32.15
CA VAL A 550 -24.57 -21.91 31.07
C VAL A 550 -24.58 -22.92 29.94
N ARG A 551 -24.87 -22.45 28.72
CA ARG A 551 -24.80 -23.24 27.48
C ARG A 551 -23.72 -22.66 26.58
N PHE A 552 -22.79 -23.52 26.16
CA PHE A 552 -21.67 -23.16 25.29
C PHE A 552 -21.91 -23.73 23.90
N ARG A 553 -21.64 -22.95 22.86
CA ARG A 553 -21.35 -23.48 21.52
C ARG A 553 -19.85 -23.76 21.45
N TYR A 554 -19.43 -25.01 21.63
CA TYR A 554 -18.00 -25.35 21.72
C TYR A 554 -17.35 -25.46 20.34
N ASP A 555 -16.05 -25.20 20.23
CA ASP A 555 -15.28 -25.50 19.01
C ASP A 555 -15.05 -27.01 18.89
N ASP A 556 -15.70 -27.63 17.90
CA ASP A 556 -15.65 -29.07 17.65
C ASP A 556 -14.47 -29.50 16.76
N MET A 557 -13.81 -28.57 16.05
CA MET A 557 -12.71 -28.92 15.14
C MET A 557 -11.51 -29.57 15.86
N PRO A 558 -11.03 -29.07 17.02
CA PRO A 558 -9.92 -29.70 17.73
C PRO A 558 -10.26 -31.12 18.17
N LEU A 559 -11.49 -31.37 18.62
CA LEU A 559 -11.96 -32.70 19.02
C LEU A 559 -11.92 -33.69 17.85
N ALA A 560 -12.43 -33.26 16.68
CA ALA A 560 -12.41 -34.05 15.46
C ALA A 560 -10.97 -34.35 15.00
N SER A 561 -10.07 -33.36 15.06
CA SER A 561 -8.67 -33.52 14.67
C SER A 561 -7.92 -34.54 15.55
N GLU A 562 -8.24 -34.57 16.84
CA GLU A 562 -7.69 -35.51 17.83
C GLU A 562 -8.44 -36.86 17.89
N LYS A 563 -9.47 -37.02 17.05
CA LYS A 563 -10.36 -38.20 17.00
C LYS A 563 -10.97 -38.54 18.36
N LEU A 564 -11.40 -37.51 19.08
CA LEU A 564 -12.08 -37.65 20.37
C LEU A 564 -13.58 -37.90 20.15
N ASP A 565 -14.19 -38.73 20.98
CA ASP A 565 -15.65 -38.91 20.96
C ASP A 565 -16.31 -37.69 21.61
N GLU A 566 -17.00 -36.89 20.80
CA GLU A 566 -17.68 -35.69 21.26
C GLU A 566 -18.65 -35.97 22.41
N ARG A 567 -19.27 -37.17 22.49
CA ARG A 567 -20.17 -37.55 23.59
C ARG A 567 -19.49 -37.58 24.96
N LEU A 568 -18.16 -37.66 24.97
CA LEU A 568 -17.35 -37.68 26.18
C LEU A 568 -16.83 -36.29 26.59
N THR A 569 -17.13 -35.25 25.81
CA THR A 569 -16.83 -33.85 26.15
C THR A 569 -17.53 -33.45 27.45
N ARG A 570 -16.85 -32.65 28.27
CA ARG A 570 -17.37 -32.18 29.55
C ARG A 570 -17.21 -30.67 29.70
N VAL A 571 -18.16 -30.04 30.39
CA VAL A 571 -17.97 -28.74 31.03
C VAL A 571 -17.37 -28.92 32.41
N ARG A 572 -16.30 -28.18 32.68
CA ARG A 572 -15.61 -28.09 33.96
C ARG A 572 -15.76 -26.70 34.56
N GLN A 573 -15.86 -26.61 35.88
CA GLN A 573 -15.75 -25.37 36.63
C GLN A 573 -14.57 -25.48 37.60
N TYR A 574 -13.71 -24.46 37.64
CA TYR A 574 -12.63 -24.41 38.61
C TYR A 574 -13.14 -23.85 39.94
N THR A 575 -13.25 -24.70 40.96
CA THR A 575 -13.70 -24.32 42.31
C THR A 575 -12.95 -25.08 43.38
N GLY A 576 -12.60 -24.39 44.48
CA GLY A 576 -11.86 -25.01 45.59
C GLY A 576 -10.50 -25.59 45.17
N GLY A 577 -9.82 -24.97 44.21
CA GLY A 577 -8.48 -25.37 43.75
C GLY A 577 -8.45 -26.54 42.77
N THR A 578 -9.60 -26.97 42.22
CA THR A 578 -9.64 -28.08 41.26
C THR A 578 -10.74 -27.93 40.22
N TRP A 579 -10.56 -28.57 39.07
CA TRP A 579 -11.56 -28.65 38.00
C TRP A 579 -12.61 -29.71 38.32
N ARG A 580 -13.87 -29.31 38.43
CA ARG A 580 -15.01 -30.21 38.70
C ARG A 580 -15.94 -30.28 37.50
N THR A 581 -16.44 -31.47 37.18
CA THR A 581 -17.45 -31.64 36.14
C THR A 581 -18.77 -31.04 36.57
N VAL A 582 -19.33 -30.18 35.72
CA VAL A 582 -20.63 -29.54 35.92
C VAL A 582 -21.55 -29.75 34.70
N THR A 583 -21.28 -30.76 33.88
CA THR A 583 -22.08 -31.05 32.66
C THR A 583 -23.45 -31.61 33.03
N ALA A 584 -24.51 -31.03 32.47
CA ALA A 584 -25.86 -31.59 32.53
C ALA A 584 -26.20 -32.35 31.25
N SER A 585 -25.92 -31.77 30.08
CA SER A 585 -26.25 -32.36 28.78
C SER A 585 -25.28 -31.90 27.70
N ILE A 586 -25.24 -32.68 26.61
CA ILE A 586 -24.50 -32.38 25.39
C ILE A 586 -25.39 -32.66 24.18
N ASP A 587 -25.35 -31.76 23.20
CA ASP A 587 -25.95 -31.91 21.88
C ASP A 587 -24.83 -31.87 20.85
N THR A 588 -24.46 -33.04 20.31
CA THR A 588 -23.39 -33.16 19.31
C THR A 588 -23.83 -32.79 17.89
N VAL A 589 -25.11 -32.49 17.68
CA VAL A 589 -25.65 -32.04 16.39
C VAL A 589 -25.50 -30.52 16.31
N ASN A 590 -26.03 -29.81 17.32
CA ASN A 590 -25.91 -28.35 17.41
C ASN A 590 -24.59 -27.90 18.04
N LYS A 591 -23.77 -28.86 18.47
CA LYS A 591 -22.46 -28.65 19.13
C LYS A 591 -22.58 -27.75 20.36
N THR A 592 -23.64 -27.96 21.13
CA THR A 592 -23.86 -27.25 22.38
C THR A 592 -23.66 -28.17 23.58
N ILE A 593 -23.20 -27.60 24.69
CA ILE A 593 -23.03 -28.31 25.95
C ILE A 593 -23.50 -27.43 27.10
N THR A 594 -24.29 -27.98 28.02
CA THR A 594 -24.99 -27.21 29.06
C THR A 594 -24.56 -27.65 30.46
N THR A 595 -24.45 -26.70 31.39
CA THR A 595 -24.13 -26.98 32.78
C THR A 595 -25.35 -27.43 33.59
N VAL A 596 -25.11 -28.08 34.73
CA VAL A 596 -26.08 -28.08 35.84
C VAL A 596 -26.26 -26.65 36.36
N PRO A 597 -27.33 -26.34 37.13
CA PRO A 597 -27.46 -25.03 37.77
C PRO A 597 -26.26 -24.73 38.68
N LEU A 598 -25.56 -23.64 38.39
CA LEU A 598 -24.40 -23.16 39.12
C LEU A 598 -24.84 -22.14 40.18
N SER A 599 -24.20 -22.17 41.35
CA SER A 599 -24.39 -21.16 42.41
C SER A 599 -23.41 -19.98 42.31
N SER A 600 -22.44 -20.06 41.39
CA SER A 600 -21.46 -19.02 41.11
C SER A 600 -20.95 -19.15 39.68
N LEU A 601 -20.58 -18.02 39.08
CA LEU A 601 -19.79 -17.99 37.85
C LEU A 601 -18.29 -17.94 38.22
N GLY A 602 -17.44 -18.14 37.23
CA GLY A 602 -15.99 -18.07 37.38
C GLY A 602 -15.31 -18.65 36.16
N LEU A 603 -14.21 -19.35 36.40
CA LEU A 603 -13.48 -20.04 35.33
C LEU A 603 -14.18 -21.36 34.96
N LEU A 604 -14.62 -21.45 33.72
CA LEU A 604 -15.32 -22.56 33.10
C LEU A 604 -14.53 -23.04 31.89
N ALA A 605 -14.54 -24.33 31.61
CA ALA A 605 -13.87 -24.90 30.44
C ALA A 605 -14.71 -26.00 29.81
N VAL A 606 -14.58 -26.14 28.49
CA VAL A 606 -15.05 -27.31 27.76
C VAL A 606 -13.83 -28.12 27.35
N ASP A 607 -13.80 -29.39 27.72
CA ASP A 607 -12.63 -30.26 27.57
C ASP A 607 -13.01 -31.62 26.96
N GLY A 608 -12.16 -32.10 26.05
CA GLY A 608 -12.31 -33.39 25.38
C GLY A 608 -11.78 -34.54 26.25
N PHE A 609 -12.38 -35.72 26.12
CA PHE A 609 -11.92 -36.90 26.84
C PHE A 609 -11.59 -38.05 25.89
N LYS A 610 -10.36 -38.55 25.99
CA LYS A 610 -9.94 -39.80 25.36
C LYS A 610 -10.03 -40.90 26.41
N PRO A 611 -10.90 -41.91 26.24
CA PRO A 611 -10.83 -43.11 27.08
C PRO A 611 -9.42 -43.68 27.00
N ALA A 612 -8.87 -44.09 28.15
CA ALA A 612 -7.67 -44.93 28.14
C ALA A 612 -7.98 -46.14 27.25
N GLY A 613 -7.15 -46.39 26.24
CA GLY A 613 -7.42 -47.39 25.22
C GLY A 613 -7.84 -48.72 25.86
N THR A 614 -8.89 -49.33 25.32
CA THR A 614 -9.34 -50.65 25.73
C THR A 614 -8.16 -51.61 25.63
N VAL A 615 -7.63 -52.07 26.76
CA VAL A 615 -6.74 -53.23 26.79
C VAL A 615 -7.60 -54.42 26.39
N VAL A 616 -7.53 -54.82 25.12
CA VAL A 616 -8.10 -56.08 24.67
C VAL A 616 -7.21 -57.18 25.24
N PHE A 617 -7.66 -57.81 26.32
CA PHE A 617 -7.10 -59.08 26.73
C PHE A 617 -7.53 -60.11 25.67
N LEU A 618 -6.62 -60.45 24.75
CA LEU A 618 -6.79 -61.63 23.93
C LEU A 618 -6.71 -62.84 24.87
N LYS A 619 -7.80 -63.62 24.90
CA LYS A 619 -7.86 -64.91 25.60
C LYS A 619 -7.34 -66.01 24.68
#